data_AF-A0ABD2JZ71-F1
#
_entry.id   AF-A0ABD2JZ71-F1
#
_cell.length_a   1.000
_cell.length_b   1.000
_cell.length_c   1.000
_cell.angle_alpha   90.00
_cell.angle_beta   90.00
_cell.angle_gamma   90.00
#
_symmetry.space_group_name_H-M   'P 1'
#
loop_
_entity.id
_entity.type
_entity.pdbx_description
1 polymer ?
#
loop_
_entity_poly.entity_id
_entity_poly.type
_entity_poly.pdbx_seq_one_letter_code
_entity_poly.pdbx_strand_id
1 'polypeptide(L)'
;MIESLIVKTDPKKWMKKQQNKRTWTSEGGGKSLTSATGVGRVVSASDLEPLEGKEMDELRRYFLKKDKTDRGKTKEKQEKAAQREKIALEKKKLEEADGEESWQKITYKHDVAKPLFDGQAEVTGDLVVKKLFELGASRRATNRKVYVRYLQELYKAADEHNFGVGLLAKVLTAIIAALFELNTRISDAMEFNSWMKTVETVDGLLSLLSEHPNVIISISTNEDEENILDQSKPFCFHGSVILMVKRLDDELTKIYQSTDCHSAEYIEKLRGESAICALIERAQNYVDTRRQSGAIDQAEILIIYGLRIEHLYYKYSSNEVEYEQLMGSLCKIV
;
A
#
# COMPACT_ATOMS: atom_id res chain seq x y z
N MET A 1 -6.53 -20.93 5.80
CA MET A 1 -5.18 -21.56 5.61
C MET A 1 -4.35 -20.80 4.55
N ILE A 2 -4.31 -19.46 4.62
CA ILE A 2 -3.82 -18.60 3.50
C ILE A 2 -2.36 -18.16 3.71
N GLU A 3 -1.93 -17.88 4.95
CA GLU A 3 -0.51 -17.58 5.26
C GLU A 3 0.45 -18.74 4.91
N SER A 4 -0.04 -19.98 4.88
CA SER A 4 0.75 -21.18 4.57
C SER A 4 1.03 -21.41 3.08
N LEU A 5 0.35 -20.71 2.17
CA LEU A 5 0.64 -20.75 0.73
C LEU A 5 1.71 -19.73 0.30
N ILE A 6 2.06 -18.79 1.18
CA ILE A 6 2.96 -17.65 0.88
C ILE A 6 4.45 -18.00 1.03
N VAL A 7 4.82 -19.15 1.62
CA VAL A 7 6.21 -19.45 2.02
C VAL A 7 6.76 -20.76 1.41
N LYS A 8 6.95 -20.81 0.07
CA LYS A 8 7.78 -21.85 -0.60
C LYS A 8 8.64 -21.37 -1.79
N THR A 9 9.23 -20.18 -1.72
CA THR A 9 10.38 -19.80 -2.57
C THR A 9 11.54 -19.28 -1.71
N ASP A 10 12.60 -20.09 -1.57
CA ASP A 10 13.74 -19.82 -0.67
C ASP A 10 14.58 -18.61 -1.14
N PRO A 11 14.57 -17.46 -0.42
CA PRO A 11 15.27 -16.25 -0.86
C PRO A 11 16.79 -16.36 -0.86
N LYS A 12 17.36 -17.38 -0.19
CA LYS A 12 18.81 -17.49 0.06
C LYS A 12 19.61 -17.87 -1.19
N LYS A 13 18.97 -18.43 -2.23
CA LYS A 13 19.65 -18.77 -3.50
C LYS A 13 19.94 -17.56 -4.40
N TRP A 14 19.18 -16.47 -4.29
CA TRP A 14 19.39 -15.27 -5.11
C TRP A 14 20.59 -14.45 -4.63
N MET A 15 20.69 -14.18 -3.32
CA MET A 15 21.77 -13.34 -2.77
C MET A 15 23.18 -13.89 -3.03
N LYS A 16 23.37 -15.23 -3.00
CA LYS A 16 24.68 -15.84 -3.27
C LYS A 16 25.17 -15.67 -4.72
N LYS A 17 24.29 -15.37 -5.68
CA LYS A 17 24.67 -15.22 -7.10
C LYS A 17 25.15 -13.80 -7.46
N GLN A 18 24.92 -12.81 -6.60
CA GLN A 18 25.36 -11.41 -6.78
C GLN A 18 26.72 -11.10 -6.10
N GLN A 19 27.08 -11.79 -5.02
CA GLN A 19 28.36 -11.53 -4.33
C GLN A 19 29.61 -11.98 -5.10
N ASN A 20 29.50 -12.85 -6.11
CA ASN A 20 30.65 -13.43 -6.82
C ASN A 20 31.06 -12.68 -8.11
N LYS A 21 30.78 -11.37 -8.21
CA LYS A 21 31.15 -10.51 -9.36
C LYS A 21 31.77 -9.16 -8.96
N ARG A 22 32.42 -9.07 -7.80
CA ARG A 22 33.25 -7.90 -7.40
C ARG A 22 34.65 -8.30 -6.98
N THR A 23 35.46 -8.69 -7.97
CA THR A 23 36.93 -8.65 -7.89
C THR A 23 37.40 -7.56 -8.84
N TRP A 24 37.59 -6.34 -8.33
CA TRP A 24 38.33 -5.31 -9.05
C TRP A 24 39.79 -5.37 -8.61
N THR A 25 40.68 -5.60 -9.57
CA THR A 25 42.13 -5.55 -9.41
C THR A 25 42.59 -4.12 -9.19
N SER A 26 43.50 -3.92 -8.24
CA SER A 26 44.16 -2.64 -8.02
C SER A 26 45.47 -2.59 -8.79
N GLU A 27 45.56 -1.71 -9.79
CA GLU A 27 46.83 -1.18 -10.27
C GLU A 27 46.70 0.34 -10.41
N GLY A 28 47.76 1.06 -10.00
CA GLY A 28 47.74 2.51 -9.84
C GLY A 28 48.40 3.29 -10.98
N GLY A 29 48.31 4.60 -10.91
CA GLY A 29 48.98 5.51 -11.84
C GLY A 29 48.48 6.94 -11.69
N GLY A 30 49.14 7.73 -10.84
CA GLY A 30 48.80 9.14 -10.65
C GLY A 30 49.46 10.07 -11.66
N LYS A 31 48.89 11.28 -11.84
CA LYS A 31 49.60 12.53 -12.17
C LYS A 31 48.69 13.75 -11.90
N SER A 32 49.28 14.95 -11.93
CA SER A 32 48.81 16.17 -11.23
C SER A 32 48.62 17.38 -12.18
N LEU A 33 48.31 18.56 -11.61
CA LEU A 33 48.07 19.91 -12.21
C LEU A 33 46.68 20.10 -12.86
N THR A 34 46.02 21.27 -12.94
CA THR A 34 46.12 22.66 -12.36
C THR A 34 44.79 23.41 -12.67
N SER A 35 44.37 24.56 -12.10
CA SER A 35 44.48 25.19 -10.75
C SER A 35 43.84 26.61 -10.79
N ALA A 36 42.91 26.99 -9.90
CA ALA A 36 42.39 28.38 -9.86
C ALA A 36 41.86 28.85 -8.47
N THR A 37 42.71 29.60 -7.76
CA THR A 37 42.41 30.77 -6.89
C THR A 37 41.07 30.90 -6.14
N GLY A 38 41.16 30.89 -4.80
CA GLY A 38 40.25 31.57 -3.88
C GLY A 38 41.02 32.01 -2.63
N VAL A 39 41.07 33.32 -2.33
CA VAL A 39 41.95 33.87 -1.27
C VAL A 39 41.35 33.64 0.12
N GLY A 40 41.97 32.77 0.91
CA GLY A 40 41.66 32.55 2.33
C GLY A 40 42.90 32.74 3.20
N ARG A 41 42.84 33.68 4.16
CA ARG A 41 43.93 33.94 5.11
C ARG A 41 44.15 32.70 5.98
N VAL A 42 45.30 32.05 5.82
CA VAL A 42 45.74 30.96 6.71
C VAL A 42 46.02 31.54 8.10
N VAL A 43 45.36 30.99 9.12
CA VAL A 43 45.71 31.22 10.54
C VAL A 43 46.41 29.96 11.04
N SER A 44 47.61 30.11 11.59
CA SER A 44 48.45 28.98 11.98
C SER A 44 47.85 28.23 13.17
N ALA A 45 47.72 26.91 13.07
CA ALA A 45 47.18 26.05 14.12
C ALA A 45 48.24 25.69 15.17
N SER A 46 48.85 26.71 15.80
CA SER A 46 49.90 26.53 16.83
C SER A 46 49.95 27.74 17.77
N ASP A 47 48.83 28.03 18.42
CA ASP A 47 48.78 28.68 19.75
C ASP A 47 47.37 28.47 20.33
N LEU A 48 47.22 27.43 21.15
CA LEU A 48 46.07 27.21 22.02
C LEU A 48 46.63 26.86 23.40
N GLU A 49 46.71 27.85 24.28
CA GLU A 49 47.09 27.62 25.66
C GLU A 49 46.05 26.72 26.36
N PRO A 50 46.47 25.79 27.24
CA PRO A 50 45.54 24.98 28.02
C PRO A 50 44.73 25.86 28.99
N LEU A 51 43.44 26.05 28.70
CA LEU A 51 42.49 26.74 29.58
C LEU A 51 42.26 25.92 30.87
N GLU A 52 43.03 26.21 31.91
CA GLU A 52 42.98 25.48 33.19
C GLU A 52 41.81 25.88 34.09
N GLY A 53 41.09 24.87 34.58
CA GLY A 53 40.21 24.97 35.75
C GLY A 53 39.01 25.91 35.57
N LYS A 54 39.19 27.20 35.91
CA LYS A 54 38.10 28.16 36.13
C LYS A 54 37.29 28.45 34.87
N GLU A 55 37.95 28.72 33.75
CA GLU A 55 37.28 29.02 32.48
C GLU A 55 36.57 27.77 31.92
N MET A 56 37.16 26.59 32.09
CA MET A 56 36.51 25.31 31.76
C MET A 56 35.27 25.04 32.63
N ASP A 57 35.31 25.39 33.92
CA ASP A 57 34.17 25.25 34.83
C ASP A 57 33.10 26.37 34.66
N GLU A 58 33.44 27.52 34.10
CA GLU A 58 32.48 28.53 33.65
C GLU A 58 31.80 28.12 32.35
N LEU A 59 32.56 27.59 31.38
CA LEU A 59 32.01 27.03 30.14
C LEU A 59 31.08 25.84 30.44
N ARG A 60 31.47 24.96 31.36
CA ARG A 60 30.60 23.87 31.86
C ARG A 60 29.32 24.38 32.53
N ARG A 61 29.37 25.49 33.28
CA ARG A 61 28.16 26.12 33.87
C ARG A 61 27.28 26.82 32.85
N TYR A 62 27.85 27.33 31.75
CA TYR A 62 27.10 27.93 30.65
C TYR A 62 26.32 26.86 29.85
N PHE A 63 26.97 25.74 29.51
CA PHE A 63 26.36 24.67 28.71
C PHE A 63 25.53 23.66 29.51
N LEU A 64 25.95 23.26 30.72
CA LEU A 64 25.11 22.50 31.63
C LEU A 64 24.43 23.47 32.61
N LYS A 65 23.12 23.71 32.39
CA LYS A 65 22.18 24.42 33.30
C LYS A 65 22.00 23.70 34.65
N LYS A 66 23.09 23.51 35.40
CA LYS A 66 23.15 22.68 36.62
C LYS A 66 22.88 23.45 37.92
N ASP A 67 22.72 24.78 37.84
CA ASP A 67 22.33 25.64 38.98
C ASP A 67 20.88 26.16 38.88
N LYS A 68 20.01 25.47 38.11
CA LYS A 68 18.54 25.57 38.23
C LYS A 68 17.90 24.24 38.66
N THR A 69 18.58 23.53 39.56
CA THR A 69 18.11 22.31 40.23
C THR A 69 18.03 22.53 41.74
N ASP A 70 16.91 23.09 42.19
CA ASP A 70 15.94 22.37 43.03
C ASP A 70 14.85 23.32 43.53
N ARG A 71 15.23 24.46 44.13
CA ARG A 71 14.25 25.40 44.72
C ARG A 71 13.22 25.96 43.73
N GLY A 72 13.64 26.30 42.49
CA GLY A 72 12.73 26.82 41.46
C GLY A 72 11.75 25.77 40.94
N LYS A 73 12.24 24.57 40.63
CA LYS A 73 11.41 23.45 40.16
C LYS A 73 10.43 22.97 41.24
N THR A 74 10.81 23.04 42.52
CA THR A 74 9.92 22.71 43.64
C THR A 74 8.77 23.70 43.76
N LYS A 75 9.00 25.01 43.63
CA LYS A 75 7.91 26.01 43.60
C LYS A 75 6.96 25.79 42.43
N GLU A 76 7.47 25.66 41.20
CA GLU A 76 6.62 25.45 40.00
C GLU A 76 5.83 24.14 40.09
N LYS A 77 6.41 23.08 40.67
CA LYS A 77 5.73 21.80 40.92
C LYS A 77 4.67 21.92 42.02
N GLN A 78 4.90 22.72 43.07
CA GLN A 78 3.94 23.00 44.13
C GLN A 78 2.77 23.87 43.63
N GLU A 79 3.01 24.89 42.81
CA GLU A 79 1.95 25.68 42.17
C GLU A 79 1.09 24.82 41.23
N LYS A 80 1.72 24.00 40.38
CA LYS A 80 0.98 23.06 39.50
C LYS A 80 0.21 21.99 40.29
N ALA A 81 0.69 21.59 41.48
CA ALA A 81 -0.05 20.68 42.35
C ALA A 81 -1.27 21.40 42.98
N ALA A 82 -1.07 22.57 43.60
CA ALA A 82 -2.14 23.36 44.21
C ALA A 82 -3.22 23.80 43.20
N GLN A 83 -2.84 24.08 41.95
CA GLN A 83 -3.80 24.43 40.90
C GLN A 83 -4.59 23.19 40.41
N ARG A 84 -3.97 22.01 40.34
CA ARG A 84 -4.68 20.75 40.09
C ARG A 84 -5.63 20.38 41.23
N GLU A 85 -5.23 20.64 42.47
CA GLU A 85 -6.06 20.40 43.65
C GLU A 85 -7.27 21.36 43.70
N LYS A 86 -7.09 22.64 43.38
CA LYS A 86 -8.21 23.58 43.17
C LYS A 86 -9.17 23.11 42.07
N ILE A 87 -8.67 22.73 40.91
CA ILE A 87 -9.49 22.22 39.80
C ILE A 87 -10.22 20.92 40.20
N ALA A 88 -9.58 20.03 40.96
CA ALA A 88 -10.22 18.81 41.47
C ALA A 88 -11.32 19.12 42.50
N LEU A 89 -11.09 20.09 43.40
CA LEU A 89 -12.08 20.52 44.39
C LEU A 89 -13.26 21.25 43.74
N GLU A 90 -13.01 22.07 42.72
CA GLU A 90 -14.03 22.77 41.93
C GLU A 90 -14.85 21.78 41.10
N LYS A 91 -14.20 20.78 40.48
CA LYS A 91 -14.88 19.66 39.80
C LYS A 91 -15.73 18.84 40.77
N LYS A 92 -15.22 18.52 41.97
CA LYS A 92 -15.98 17.79 42.99
C LYS A 92 -17.18 18.59 43.50
N LYS A 93 -17.05 19.92 43.65
CA LYS A 93 -18.18 20.80 43.96
C LYS A 93 -19.21 20.89 42.83
N LEU A 94 -18.79 20.76 41.58
CA LEU A 94 -19.71 20.64 40.44
C LEU A 94 -20.45 19.29 40.47
N GLU A 95 -19.72 18.19 40.72
CA GLU A 95 -20.26 16.83 40.84
C GLU A 95 -21.17 16.64 42.08
N GLU A 96 -21.03 17.46 43.12
CA GLU A 96 -21.91 17.48 44.30
C GLU A 96 -23.09 18.46 44.19
N ALA A 97 -23.10 19.34 43.17
CA ALA A 97 -24.15 20.32 42.95
C ALA A 97 -25.16 19.92 41.85
N ASP A 98 -24.77 19.02 40.95
CA ASP A 98 -25.60 18.54 39.84
C ASP A 98 -26.30 17.22 40.25
N GLY A 99 -27.49 17.36 40.84
CA GLY A 99 -28.31 16.23 41.25
C GLY A 99 -28.98 15.54 40.05
N GLU A 100 -28.85 14.21 40.01
CA GLU A 100 -29.62 13.31 39.13
C GLU A 100 -29.45 13.47 37.60
N GLU A 101 -28.24 13.21 37.07
CA GLU A 101 -28.14 12.44 35.81
C GLU A 101 -26.79 11.70 35.69
N SER A 102 -26.84 10.36 35.72
CA SER A 102 -25.64 9.52 35.83
C SER A 102 -24.90 9.39 34.50
N TRP A 103 -23.88 10.21 34.28
CA TRP A 103 -22.98 10.11 33.12
C TRP A 103 -22.29 8.72 33.05
N GLN A 104 -22.74 7.88 32.13
CA GLN A 104 -22.09 6.59 31.88
C GLN A 104 -20.70 6.80 31.29
N LYS A 105 -19.70 6.27 31.99
CA LYS A 105 -18.29 6.31 31.60
C LYS A 105 -18.09 5.51 30.31
N ILE A 106 -18.00 6.20 29.17
CA ILE A 106 -17.67 5.60 27.88
C ILE A 106 -16.30 4.95 27.97
N THR A 107 -16.30 3.63 28.11
CA THR A 107 -15.10 2.83 27.94
C THR A 107 -14.83 2.76 26.44
N TYR A 108 -13.67 3.25 26.02
CA TYR A 108 -13.10 2.89 24.72
C TYR A 108 -12.76 1.40 24.78
N LYS A 109 -13.77 0.56 24.52
CA LYS A 109 -13.51 -0.79 24.05
C LYS A 109 -12.69 -0.60 22.78
N HIS A 110 -11.52 -1.24 22.73
CA HIS A 110 -10.85 -1.49 21.46
C HIS A 110 -11.90 -1.97 20.45
N ASP A 111 -11.79 -1.55 19.19
CA ASP A 111 -12.60 -2.08 18.09
C ASP A 111 -12.24 -3.57 17.88
N VAL A 112 -12.74 -4.42 18.77
CA VAL A 112 -12.87 -5.84 18.56
C VAL A 112 -13.90 -5.95 17.45
N ALA A 113 -13.41 -6.22 16.24
CA ALA A 113 -14.26 -6.48 15.08
C ALA A 113 -15.38 -7.42 15.51
N LYS A 114 -16.64 -6.99 15.32
CA LYS A 114 -17.76 -7.88 15.56
C LYS A 114 -17.58 -9.05 14.59
N PRO A 115 -17.63 -10.32 15.05
CA PRO A 115 -17.45 -11.45 14.17
C PRO A 115 -18.47 -11.36 13.02
N LEU A 116 -17.98 -11.53 11.79
CA LEU A 116 -18.76 -11.27 10.57
C LEU A 116 -20.02 -12.14 10.45
N PHE A 117 -20.00 -13.29 11.13
CA PHE A 117 -21.10 -14.22 11.31
C PHE A 117 -21.33 -14.42 12.81
N ASP A 118 -22.59 -14.44 13.23
CA ASP A 118 -22.96 -14.93 14.55
C ASP A 118 -22.59 -16.42 14.63
N GLY A 119 -21.91 -16.84 15.71
CA GLY A 119 -21.35 -18.20 15.86
C GLY A 119 -22.38 -19.34 15.97
N GLN A 120 -23.63 -19.09 15.62
CA GLN A 120 -24.73 -20.07 15.53
C GLN A 120 -25.38 -20.11 14.13
N ALA A 121 -24.99 -19.22 13.21
CA ALA A 121 -25.46 -19.25 11.83
C ALA A 121 -24.56 -20.16 10.99
N GLU A 122 -25.14 -21.21 10.40
CA GLU A 122 -24.45 -21.96 9.34
C GLU A 122 -24.14 -21.00 8.19
N VAL A 123 -22.85 -20.89 7.84
CA VAL A 123 -22.43 -20.03 6.74
C VAL A 123 -22.90 -20.68 5.44
N THR A 124 -23.71 -19.95 4.67
CA THR A 124 -24.27 -20.40 3.39
C THR A 124 -23.89 -19.38 2.30
N GLY A 125 -23.72 -19.83 1.04
CA GLY A 125 -23.40 -18.93 -0.08
C GLY A 125 -24.34 -17.73 -0.20
N ASP A 126 -25.66 -17.94 -0.03
CA ASP A 126 -26.65 -16.86 0.00
C ASP A 126 -26.44 -15.85 1.14
N LEU A 127 -25.95 -16.30 2.29
CA LEU A 127 -25.64 -15.42 3.43
C LEU A 127 -24.42 -14.57 3.11
N VAL A 128 -23.40 -15.14 2.45
CA VAL A 128 -22.21 -14.41 1.99
C VAL A 128 -22.58 -13.36 0.95
N VAL A 129 -23.46 -13.68 -0.02
CA VAL A 129 -23.97 -12.70 -1.00
C VAL A 129 -24.75 -11.57 -0.31
N LYS A 130 -25.65 -11.90 0.63
CA LYS A 130 -26.39 -10.90 1.42
C LYS A 130 -25.43 -9.99 2.21
N LYS A 131 -24.41 -10.56 2.86
CA LYS A 131 -23.39 -9.80 3.60
C LYS A 131 -22.55 -8.92 2.67
N LEU A 132 -22.21 -9.37 1.46
CA LEU A 132 -21.52 -8.56 0.46
C LEU A 132 -22.36 -7.33 0.06
N PHE A 133 -23.67 -7.51 -0.13
CA PHE A 133 -24.60 -6.42 -0.46
C PHE A 133 -24.79 -5.44 0.71
N GLU A 134 -24.99 -5.93 1.95
CA GLU A 134 -25.05 -5.11 3.17
C GLU A 134 -23.79 -4.26 3.37
N LEU A 135 -22.61 -4.86 3.14
CA LEU A 135 -21.32 -4.19 3.17
C LEU A 135 -21.22 -3.14 2.04
N GLY A 136 -21.65 -3.47 0.81
CA GLY A 136 -21.72 -2.53 -0.31
C GLY A 136 -22.54 -1.27 -0.01
N ALA A 137 -23.72 -1.43 0.59
CA ALA A 137 -24.54 -0.31 1.05
C ALA A 137 -23.85 0.51 2.17
N SER A 138 -23.16 -0.17 3.08
CA SER A 138 -22.48 0.43 4.24
C SER A 138 -21.10 1.06 3.92
N ARG A 139 -20.62 0.94 2.67
CA ARG A 139 -19.29 1.38 2.19
C ARG A 139 -18.92 2.82 2.56
N ARG A 140 -19.89 3.75 2.52
CA ARG A 140 -19.66 5.18 2.84
C ARG A 140 -19.78 5.50 4.34
N ALA A 141 -20.45 4.66 5.12
CA ALA A 141 -20.71 4.90 6.54
C ALA A 141 -19.63 4.29 7.46
N THR A 142 -18.90 3.28 6.99
CA THR A 142 -17.91 2.53 7.79
C THR A 142 -16.49 3.07 7.58
N ASN A 143 -15.62 2.89 8.58
CA ASN A 143 -14.19 3.17 8.40
C ASN A 143 -13.60 2.27 7.29
N ARG A 144 -12.99 2.89 6.29
CA ARG A 144 -12.50 2.22 5.07
C ARG A 144 -11.49 1.09 5.34
N LYS A 145 -10.61 1.24 6.34
CA LYS A 145 -9.65 0.19 6.72
C LYS A 145 -10.35 -1.01 7.38
N VAL A 146 -11.43 -0.76 8.11
CA VAL A 146 -12.28 -1.81 8.71
C VAL A 146 -13.14 -2.47 7.63
N TYR A 147 -13.65 -1.70 6.67
CA TYR A 147 -14.39 -2.20 5.51
C TYR A 147 -13.57 -3.20 4.67
N VAL A 148 -12.33 -2.87 4.32
CA VAL A 148 -11.41 -3.80 3.63
C VAL A 148 -11.19 -5.08 4.43
N ARG A 149 -11.02 -4.99 5.76
CA ARG A 149 -10.85 -6.18 6.62
C ARG A 149 -12.10 -7.08 6.61
N TYR A 150 -13.29 -6.50 6.73
CA TYR A 150 -14.54 -7.28 6.65
C TYR A 150 -14.71 -7.99 5.30
N LEU A 151 -14.32 -7.35 4.19
CA LEU A 151 -14.32 -8.02 2.88
C LEU A 151 -13.28 -9.15 2.79
N GLN A 152 -12.10 -8.98 3.39
CA GLN A 152 -11.07 -10.04 3.47
C GLN A 152 -11.51 -11.23 4.35
N GLU A 153 -12.20 -10.97 5.46
CA GLU A 153 -12.82 -12.00 6.29
C GLU A 153 -13.95 -12.72 5.53
N LEU A 154 -14.76 -11.98 4.76
CA LEU A 154 -15.82 -12.55 3.92
C LEU A 154 -15.25 -13.47 2.83
N TYR A 155 -14.17 -13.04 2.16
CA TYR A 155 -13.45 -13.86 1.18
C TYR A 155 -12.92 -15.15 1.80
N LYS A 156 -12.24 -15.04 2.96
CA LYS A 156 -11.69 -16.20 3.66
C LYS A 156 -12.80 -17.19 4.07
N ALA A 157 -13.95 -16.71 4.55
CA ALA A 157 -15.08 -17.58 4.86
C ALA A 157 -15.64 -18.27 3.61
N ALA A 158 -15.74 -17.55 2.48
CA ALA A 158 -16.20 -18.12 1.22
C ALA A 158 -15.25 -19.18 0.64
N ASP A 159 -13.94 -19.00 0.84
CA ASP A 159 -12.88 -19.92 0.44
C ASP A 159 -12.86 -21.17 1.33
N GLU A 160 -12.88 -21.00 2.65
CA GLU A 160 -12.85 -22.10 3.62
C GLU A 160 -14.11 -23.02 3.54
N HIS A 161 -15.24 -22.51 3.05
CA HIS A 161 -16.45 -23.28 2.77
C HIS A 161 -16.68 -23.64 1.29
N ASN A 162 -15.79 -23.19 0.38
CA ASN A 162 -15.83 -23.46 -1.06
C ASN A 162 -17.19 -23.16 -1.74
N PHE A 163 -17.79 -21.98 -1.47
CA PHE A 163 -19.11 -21.60 -2.02
C PHE A 163 -19.14 -21.30 -3.53
N GLY A 164 -18.04 -21.52 -4.25
CA GLY A 164 -17.96 -21.40 -5.71
C GLY A 164 -17.11 -20.22 -6.18
N VAL A 165 -16.46 -20.44 -7.33
CA VAL A 165 -15.46 -19.53 -7.92
C VAL A 165 -16.08 -18.17 -8.28
N GLY A 166 -17.33 -18.13 -8.77
CA GLY A 166 -18.02 -16.87 -9.10
C GLY A 166 -18.13 -15.93 -7.90
N LEU A 167 -18.48 -16.47 -6.73
CA LEU A 167 -18.56 -15.70 -5.48
C LEU A 167 -17.19 -15.21 -5.02
N LEU A 168 -16.17 -16.06 -5.06
CA LEU A 168 -14.78 -15.67 -4.74
C LEU A 168 -14.29 -14.53 -5.63
N ALA A 169 -14.54 -14.62 -6.94
CA ALA A 169 -14.15 -13.60 -7.92
C ALA A 169 -14.91 -12.26 -7.72
N LYS A 170 -16.19 -12.30 -7.37
CA LYS A 170 -16.98 -11.08 -7.04
C LYS A 170 -16.50 -10.43 -5.75
N VAL A 171 -16.19 -11.22 -4.71
CA VAL A 171 -15.66 -10.67 -3.43
C VAL A 171 -14.25 -10.10 -3.64
N LEU A 172 -13.37 -10.74 -4.41
CA LEU A 172 -12.05 -10.17 -4.77
C LEU A 172 -12.20 -8.84 -5.53
N THR A 173 -13.12 -8.78 -6.48
CA THR A 173 -13.46 -7.55 -7.22
C THR A 173 -13.88 -6.42 -6.26
N ALA A 174 -14.71 -6.73 -5.25
CA ALA A 174 -15.10 -5.77 -4.21
C ALA A 174 -13.92 -5.36 -3.29
N ILE A 175 -13.02 -6.27 -2.93
CA ILE A 175 -11.80 -5.95 -2.18
C ILE A 175 -10.92 -4.98 -2.97
N ILE A 176 -10.69 -5.23 -4.26
CA ILE A 176 -9.88 -4.36 -5.13
C ILE A 176 -10.49 -2.96 -5.22
N ALA A 177 -11.81 -2.86 -5.42
CA ALA A 177 -12.50 -1.57 -5.40
C ALA A 177 -12.34 -0.83 -4.05
N ALA A 178 -12.45 -1.56 -2.93
CA ALA A 178 -12.26 -1.00 -1.59
C ALA A 178 -10.81 -0.55 -1.30
N LEU A 179 -9.82 -1.27 -1.84
CA LEU A 179 -8.40 -0.89 -1.75
C LEU A 179 -8.13 0.44 -2.47
N PHE A 180 -8.64 0.61 -3.68
CA PHE A 180 -8.54 1.88 -4.41
C PHE A 180 -9.25 3.06 -3.72
N GLU A 181 -10.23 2.79 -2.85
CA GLU A 181 -10.98 3.81 -2.10
C GLU A 181 -10.37 4.14 -0.74
N LEU A 182 -9.22 3.56 -0.37
CA LEU A 182 -8.52 3.90 0.88
C LEU A 182 -8.15 5.39 0.95
N ASN A 183 -7.70 5.99 -0.15
CA ASN A 183 -7.31 7.41 -0.24
C ASN A 183 -8.52 8.34 -0.12
N THR A 184 -8.42 9.41 0.68
CA THR A 184 -9.54 10.35 0.91
C THR A 184 -9.87 11.21 -0.30
N ARG A 185 -8.88 11.54 -1.12
CA ARG A 185 -9.02 12.30 -2.37
C ARG A 185 -8.46 11.48 -3.53
N ILE A 186 -9.07 11.65 -4.70
CA ILE A 186 -8.67 10.98 -5.96
C ILE A 186 -7.31 11.49 -6.47
N SER A 187 -6.94 12.71 -6.08
CA SER A 187 -5.64 13.34 -6.36
C SER A 187 -4.47 12.72 -5.60
N ASP A 188 -4.73 12.10 -4.45
CA ASP A 188 -3.69 11.70 -3.52
C ASP A 188 -3.17 10.32 -3.94
N ALA A 189 -1.85 10.20 -4.08
CA ALA A 189 -1.20 8.94 -4.45
C ALA A 189 -1.43 7.86 -3.38
N MET A 190 -1.72 6.62 -3.81
CA MET A 190 -1.78 5.49 -2.89
C MET A 190 -0.43 5.24 -2.20
N GLU A 191 -0.47 4.85 -0.91
CA GLU A 191 0.73 4.38 -0.22
C GLU A 191 1.32 3.17 -0.95
N PHE A 192 2.62 3.17 -1.25
CA PHE A 192 3.27 2.12 -2.06
C PHE A 192 3.03 0.69 -1.53
N ASN A 193 3.00 0.49 -0.20
CA ASN A 193 2.67 -0.81 0.40
C ASN A 193 1.22 -1.25 0.15
N SER A 194 0.27 -0.30 0.05
CA SER A 194 -1.12 -0.57 -0.29
C SER A 194 -1.27 -0.81 -1.79
N TRP A 195 -0.48 -0.11 -2.62
CA TRP A 195 -0.41 -0.34 -4.07
C TRP A 195 0.11 -1.74 -4.39
N MET A 196 1.23 -2.17 -3.78
CA MET A 196 1.78 -3.52 -3.93
C MET A 196 0.76 -4.61 -3.57
N LYS A 197 0.03 -4.46 -2.45
CA LYS A 197 -1.05 -5.39 -2.06
C LYS A 197 -2.21 -5.41 -3.05
N THR A 198 -2.49 -4.27 -3.68
CA THR A 198 -3.54 -4.18 -4.70
C THR A 198 -3.09 -4.88 -5.99
N VAL A 199 -1.83 -4.74 -6.40
CA VAL A 199 -1.20 -5.53 -7.47
C VAL A 199 -1.31 -7.03 -7.19
N GLU A 200 -0.91 -7.49 -6.00
CA GLU A 200 -1.02 -8.89 -5.57
C GLU A 200 -2.48 -9.40 -5.62
N THR A 201 -3.45 -8.58 -5.22
CA THR A 201 -4.87 -8.96 -5.23
C THR A 201 -5.43 -9.03 -6.67
N VAL A 202 -5.02 -8.13 -7.56
CA VAL A 202 -5.41 -8.16 -8.99
C VAL A 202 -4.75 -9.34 -9.71
N ASP A 203 -3.49 -9.67 -9.40
CA ASP A 203 -2.81 -10.86 -9.94
C ASP A 203 -3.46 -12.17 -9.48
N GLY A 204 -3.91 -12.22 -8.22
CA GLY A 204 -4.72 -13.31 -7.69
C GLY A 204 -6.05 -13.47 -8.43
N LEU A 205 -6.75 -12.37 -8.71
CA LEU A 205 -7.99 -12.38 -9.51
C LEU A 205 -7.73 -12.82 -10.96
N LEU A 206 -6.67 -12.33 -11.61
CA LEU A 206 -6.27 -12.78 -12.95
C LEU A 206 -5.94 -14.28 -12.98
N SER A 207 -5.29 -14.80 -11.93
CA SER A 207 -4.98 -16.23 -11.81
C SER A 207 -6.26 -17.06 -11.71
N LEU A 208 -7.17 -16.70 -10.80
CA LEU A 208 -8.48 -17.34 -10.62
C LEU A 208 -9.29 -17.41 -11.93
N LEU A 209 -9.30 -16.31 -12.69
CA LEU A 209 -10.04 -16.24 -13.97
C LEU A 209 -9.34 -16.99 -15.10
N SER A 210 -8.02 -17.08 -15.08
CA SER A 210 -7.25 -17.87 -16.06
C SER A 210 -7.46 -19.38 -15.85
N GLU A 211 -7.57 -19.81 -14.59
CA GLU A 211 -7.85 -21.20 -14.21
C GLU A 211 -9.32 -21.61 -14.45
N HIS A 212 -10.24 -20.65 -14.46
CA HIS A 212 -11.68 -20.88 -14.59
C HIS A 212 -12.31 -20.12 -15.79
N PRO A 213 -12.23 -20.67 -17.02
CA PRO A 213 -12.84 -20.10 -18.23
C PRO A 213 -14.36 -19.90 -18.17
N ASN A 214 -15.06 -20.61 -17.28
CA ASN A 214 -16.49 -20.49 -17.02
C ASN A 214 -16.87 -19.26 -16.17
N VAL A 215 -15.90 -18.49 -15.67
CA VAL A 215 -16.12 -17.21 -14.99
C VAL A 215 -15.88 -16.07 -15.96
N ILE A 216 -16.94 -15.35 -16.28
CA ILE A 216 -16.99 -14.22 -17.21
C ILE A 216 -17.15 -12.94 -16.39
N ILE A 217 -16.27 -11.96 -16.63
CA ILE A 217 -16.38 -10.61 -16.11
C ILE A 217 -16.52 -9.70 -17.32
N SER A 218 -17.58 -8.90 -17.37
CA SER A 218 -17.81 -7.91 -18.44
C SER A 218 -18.45 -6.65 -17.87
N ILE A 219 -18.15 -5.51 -18.49
CA ILE A 219 -18.78 -4.23 -18.19
C ILE A 219 -20.22 -4.20 -18.74
N SER A 220 -20.51 -4.98 -19.78
CA SER A 220 -21.84 -5.02 -20.42
C SER A 220 -22.88 -5.82 -19.64
N THR A 221 -22.47 -6.66 -18.69
CA THR A 221 -23.38 -7.44 -17.83
C THR A 221 -24.08 -6.49 -16.86
N ASN A 222 -25.41 -6.55 -16.82
CA ASN A 222 -26.21 -5.78 -15.86
C ASN A 222 -26.23 -6.45 -14.47
N GLU A 223 -26.38 -5.68 -13.40
CA GLU A 223 -26.38 -6.21 -12.02
C GLU A 223 -27.55 -7.19 -11.75
N ASP A 224 -28.68 -7.03 -12.46
CA ASP A 224 -29.84 -7.94 -12.37
C ASP A 224 -29.63 -9.29 -13.10
N GLU A 225 -28.64 -9.37 -13.99
CA GLU A 225 -28.35 -10.55 -14.81
C GLU A 225 -27.17 -11.39 -14.26
N GLU A 226 -26.62 -11.00 -13.10
CA GLU A 226 -25.45 -11.66 -12.53
C GLU A 226 -25.75 -13.08 -12.07
N ASN A 227 -24.95 -14.02 -12.57
CA ASN A 227 -24.90 -15.39 -12.03
C ASN A 227 -23.62 -15.59 -11.22
N ILE A 228 -23.78 -15.66 -9.89
CA ILE A 228 -22.68 -15.82 -8.94
C ILE A 228 -22.71 -17.21 -8.26
N LEU A 229 -23.89 -17.83 -8.13
CA LEU A 229 -24.11 -19.06 -7.34
C LEU A 229 -24.60 -20.27 -8.17
N ASP A 230 -25.32 -20.06 -9.28
CA ASP A 230 -25.92 -21.15 -10.06
C ASP A 230 -24.86 -21.83 -10.94
N GLN A 231 -24.42 -23.02 -10.51
CA GLN A 231 -23.44 -23.84 -11.22
C GLN A 231 -23.93 -24.40 -12.55
N SER A 232 -25.24 -24.34 -12.85
CA SER A 232 -25.81 -24.84 -14.12
C SER A 232 -25.53 -23.93 -15.33
N LYS A 233 -25.08 -22.69 -15.08
CA LYS A 233 -24.74 -21.68 -16.09
C LYS A 233 -23.31 -21.17 -15.87
N PRO A 234 -22.66 -20.57 -16.88
CA PRO A 234 -21.44 -19.81 -16.67
C PRO A 234 -21.65 -18.75 -15.57
N PHE A 235 -20.64 -18.54 -14.73
CA PHE A 235 -20.67 -17.45 -13.77
C PHE A 235 -20.42 -16.15 -14.53
N CYS A 236 -21.27 -15.15 -14.34
CA CYS A 236 -21.16 -13.87 -15.02
C CYS A 236 -21.48 -12.73 -14.06
N PHE A 237 -20.62 -11.72 -13.99
CA PHE A 237 -20.89 -10.52 -13.18
C PHE A 237 -20.26 -9.26 -13.76
N HIS A 238 -20.81 -8.11 -13.36
CA HIS A 238 -20.38 -6.79 -13.77
C HIS A 238 -18.97 -6.45 -13.23
N GLY A 239 -18.09 -6.03 -14.13
CA GLY A 239 -16.78 -5.47 -13.80
C GLY A 239 -15.81 -5.46 -14.97
N SER A 240 -14.56 -5.06 -14.71
CA SER A 240 -13.44 -5.23 -15.64
C SER A 240 -12.13 -5.33 -14.87
N VAL A 241 -11.35 -6.38 -15.13
CA VAL A 241 -10.00 -6.52 -14.59
C VAL A 241 -9.01 -5.62 -15.33
N ILE A 242 -9.26 -5.32 -16.61
CA ILE A 242 -8.39 -4.49 -17.43
C ILE A 242 -8.41 -3.04 -16.95
N LEU A 243 -9.59 -2.53 -16.58
CA LEU A 243 -9.71 -1.21 -15.95
C LEU A 243 -9.07 -1.16 -14.55
N MET A 244 -9.02 -2.28 -13.81
CA MET A 244 -8.25 -2.34 -12.55
C MET A 244 -6.75 -2.24 -12.80
N VAL A 245 -6.23 -2.92 -13.83
CA VAL A 245 -4.80 -2.81 -14.22
C VAL A 245 -4.46 -1.40 -14.68
N LYS A 246 -5.29 -0.76 -15.52
CA LYS A 246 -5.09 0.63 -15.92
C LYS A 246 -5.08 1.59 -14.73
N ARG A 247 -6.01 1.41 -13.78
CA ARG A 247 -6.05 2.22 -12.56
C ARG A 247 -4.84 1.99 -11.65
N LEU A 248 -4.25 0.79 -11.63
CA LEU A 248 -3.00 0.53 -10.92
C LEU A 248 -1.80 1.28 -11.54
N ASP A 249 -1.72 1.34 -12.86
CA ASP A 249 -0.71 2.16 -13.56
C ASP A 249 -0.88 3.66 -13.26
N ASP A 250 -2.11 4.19 -13.35
CA ASP A 250 -2.39 5.60 -13.01
C ASP A 250 -1.96 5.94 -11.57
N GLU A 251 -2.19 5.04 -10.61
CA GLU A 251 -1.73 5.20 -9.22
C GLU A 251 -0.21 5.08 -9.09
N LEU A 252 0.47 4.22 -9.87
CA LEU A 252 1.94 4.13 -9.87
C LEU A 252 2.56 5.43 -10.38
N THR A 253 1.99 6.02 -11.42
CA THR A 253 2.39 7.33 -11.95
C THR A 253 2.24 8.42 -10.89
N LYS A 254 1.14 8.45 -10.11
CA LYS A 254 1.00 9.37 -8.96
C LYS A 254 2.03 9.11 -7.87
N ILE A 255 2.39 7.85 -7.60
CA ILE A 255 3.43 7.49 -6.62
C ILE A 255 4.79 8.04 -7.06
N TYR A 256 5.13 7.97 -8.35
CA TYR A 256 6.35 8.58 -8.89
C TYR A 256 6.32 10.11 -8.84
N GLN A 257 5.21 10.74 -9.20
CA GLN A 257 5.07 12.20 -9.16
C GLN A 257 5.12 12.79 -7.74
N SER A 258 4.68 12.03 -6.72
CA SER A 258 4.66 12.45 -5.32
C SER A 258 5.94 12.14 -4.53
N THR A 259 6.95 11.54 -5.16
CA THR A 259 8.21 11.16 -4.50
C THR A 259 9.40 11.94 -5.04
N ASP A 260 10.26 12.44 -4.16
CA ASP A 260 11.53 13.09 -4.55
C ASP A 260 12.43 12.12 -5.32
N CYS A 261 12.78 12.47 -6.56
CA CYS A 261 13.58 11.64 -7.47
C CYS A 261 15.03 11.44 -7.03
N HIS A 262 15.54 12.25 -6.10
CA HIS A 262 16.86 12.10 -5.51
C HIS A 262 16.87 11.27 -4.21
N SER A 263 15.69 10.87 -3.71
CA SER A 263 15.56 10.08 -2.49
C SER A 263 15.84 8.59 -2.72
N ALA A 264 16.31 7.91 -1.66
CA ALA A 264 16.42 6.44 -1.67
C ALA A 264 15.04 5.75 -1.77
N GLU A 265 13.98 6.40 -1.28
CA GLU A 265 12.59 5.92 -1.36
C GLU A 265 12.10 5.80 -2.81
N TYR A 266 12.54 6.71 -3.69
CA TYR A 266 12.25 6.63 -5.12
C TYR A 266 12.80 5.34 -5.74
N ILE A 267 14.01 4.92 -5.36
CA ILE A 267 14.64 3.68 -5.84
C ILE A 267 13.85 2.44 -5.37
N GLU A 268 13.24 2.49 -4.19
CA GLU A 268 12.37 1.40 -3.71
C GLU A 268 11.04 1.36 -4.48
N LYS A 269 10.42 2.52 -4.70
CA LYS A 269 9.18 2.66 -5.49
C LYS A 269 9.37 2.30 -6.96
N LEU A 270 10.55 2.54 -7.55
CA LEU A 270 10.89 2.11 -8.91
C LEU A 270 10.79 0.59 -9.13
N ARG A 271 10.79 -0.22 -8.06
CA ARG A 271 10.51 -1.67 -8.17
C ARG A 271 9.08 -1.95 -8.64
N GLY A 272 8.14 -1.03 -8.39
CA GLY A 272 6.75 -1.13 -8.86
C GLY A 272 6.66 -1.26 -10.39
N GLU A 273 7.56 -0.62 -11.14
CA GLU A 273 7.63 -0.73 -12.60
C GLU A 273 7.75 -2.18 -13.08
N SER A 274 8.53 -3.00 -12.38
CA SER A 274 8.66 -4.43 -12.72
C SER A 274 7.41 -5.24 -12.40
N ALA A 275 6.67 -4.86 -11.35
CA ALA A 275 5.44 -5.52 -10.94
C ALA A 275 4.28 -5.17 -11.87
N ILE A 276 4.11 -3.90 -12.26
CA ILE A 276 3.05 -3.50 -13.19
C ILE A 276 3.30 -4.05 -14.60
N CYS A 277 4.56 -4.10 -15.07
CA CYS A 277 4.90 -4.73 -16.35
C CYS A 277 4.49 -6.20 -16.40
N ALA A 278 4.80 -6.96 -15.35
CA ALA A 278 4.41 -8.37 -15.25
C ALA A 278 2.88 -8.53 -15.19
N LEU A 279 2.19 -7.65 -14.46
CA LEU A 279 0.72 -7.65 -14.39
C LEU A 279 0.08 -7.35 -15.76
N ILE A 280 0.62 -6.38 -16.51
CA ILE A 280 0.16 -6.02 -17.86
C ILE A 280 0.37 -7.20 -18.82
N GLU A 281 1.50 -7.90 -18.77
CA GLU A 281 1.75 -9.11 -19.57
C GLU A 281 0.71 -10.21 -19.29
N ARG A 282 0.42 -10.45 -18.00
CA ARG A 282 -0.58 -11.45 -17.62
C ARG A 282 -1.99 -11.05 -18.04
N ALA A 283 -2.35 -9.78 -17.89
CA ALA A 283 -3.62 -9.25 -18.35
C ALA A 283 -3.76 -9.29 -19.88
N GLN A 284 -2.69 -9.00 -20.64
CA GLN A 284 -2.67 -9.14 -22.09
C GLN A 284 -2.92 -10.60 -22.50
N ASN A 285 -2.20 -11.56 -21.91
CA ASN A 285 -2.40 -12.99 -22.19
C ASN A 285 -3.83 -13.47 -21.86
N TYR A 286 -4.42 -12.97 -20.77
CA TYR A 286 -5.81 -13.20 -20.41
C TYR A 286 -6.80 -12.63 -21.44
N VAL A 287 -6.52 -11.43 -21.97
CA VAL A 287 -7.32 -10.82 -23.05
C VAL A 287 -7.20 -11.64 -24.33
N ASP A 288 -5.99 -11.99 -24.76
CA ASP A 288 -5.76 -12.68 -26.04
C ASP A 288 -6.36 -14.10 -26.06
N THR A 289 -6.32 -14.83 -24.94
CA THR A 289 -6.98 -16.14 -24.80
C THR A 289 -8.51 -16.05 -24.82
N ARG A 290 -9.10 -14.93 -24.41
CA ARG A 290 -10.55 -14.70 -24.37
C ARG A 290 -11.08 -13.83 -25.51
N ARG A 291 -10.21 -13.29 -26.38
CA ARG A 291 -10.55 -12.39 -27.49
C ARG A 291 -11.60 -12.95 -28.45
N GLN A 292 -11.65 -14.28 -28.59
CA GLN A 292 -12.60 -14.97 -29.48
C GLN A 292 -13.99 -15.19 -28.86
N SER A 293 -14.16 -15.05 -27.53
CA SER A 293 -15.46 -15.28 -26.88
C SER A 293 -16.40 -14.07 -26.93
N GLY A 294 -15.90 -12.90 -27.36
CA GLY A 294 -16.66 -11.65 -27.38
C GLY A 294 -16.99 -11.08 -25.99
N ALA A 295 -16.43 -11.65 -24.92
CA ALA A 295 -16.71 -11.27 -23.54
C ALA A 295 -15.92 -10.05 -23.03
N ILE A 296 -14.95 -9.58 -23.81
CA ILE A 296 -14.07 -8.44 -23.49
C ILE A 296 -14.30 -7.38 -24.56
N ASP A 297 -14.56 -6.14 -24.15
CA ASP A 297 -14.84 -5.08 -25.10
C ASP A 297 -13.58 -4.64 -25.87
N GLN A 298 -13.77 -4.18 -27.11
CA GLN A 298 -12.66 -3.71 -27.95
C GLN A 298 -11.92 -2.52 -27.32
N ALA A 299 -12.59 -1.66 -26.53
CA ALA A 299 -11.90 -0.59 -25.80
C ALA A 299 -10.95 -1.13 -24.72
N GLU A 300 -11.31 -2.23 -24.03
CA GLU A 300 -10.43 -2.87 -23.04
C GLU A 300 -9.18 -3.47 -23.70
N ILE A 301 -9.35 -4.07 -24.89
CA ILE A 301 -8.22 -4.56 -25.70
C ILE A 301 -7.27 -3.41 -26.03
N LEU A 302 -7.80 -2.29 -26.53
CA LEU A 302 -6.98 -1.12 -26.86
C LEU A 302 -6.25 -0.55 -25.62
N ILE A 303 -6.89 -0.54 -24.45
CA ILE A 303 -6.27 -0.08 -23.20
C ILE A 303 -5.08 -0.95 -22.79
N ILE A 304 -5.22 -2.29 -22.78
CA ILE A 304 -4.10 -3.14 -22.33
C ILE A 304 -2.92 -3.14 -23.32
N TYR A 305 -3.21 -3.07 -24.62
CA TYR A 305 -2.18 -2.97 -25.65
C TYR A 305 -1.48 -1.60 -25.63
N GLY A 306 -2.24 -0.51 -25.40
CA GLY A 306 -1.69 0.82 -25.18
C GLY A 306 -0.74 0.87 -23.99
N LEU A 307 -1.18 0.37 -22.83
CA LEU A 307 -0.33 0.23 -21.63
C LEU A 307 0.94 -0.57 -21.91
N ARG A 308 0.82 -1.70 -22.64
CA ARG A 308 1.98 -2.51 -22.99
C ARG A 308 3.00 -1.73 -23.82
N ILE A 309 2.55 -0.89 -24.75
CA ILE A 309 3.40 0.01 -25.55
C ILE A 309 4.02 1.10 -24.65
N GLU A 310 3.22 1.75 -23.81
CA GLU A 310 3.64 2.82 -22.87
C GLU A 310 4.76 2.35 -21.92
N HIS A 311 4.68 1.12 -21.41
CA HIS A 311 5.73 0.54 -20.56
C HIS A 311 6.93 -0.06 -21.33
N LEU A 312 6.91 -0.10 -22.66
CA LEU A 312 8.01 -0.64 -23.48
C LEU A 312 8.81 0.44 -24.23
N TYR A 313 8.16 1.47 -24.77
CA TYR A 313 8.77 2.37 -25.78
C TYR A 313 10.04 3.09 -25.31
N TYR A 314 10.17 3.38 -24.01
CA TYR A 314 11.29 4.13 -23.44
C TYR A 314 12.42 3.23 -22.90
N LYS A 315 12.25 1.90 -22.89
CA LYS A 315 13.21 0.96 -22.30
C LYS A 315 14.19 0.46 -23.34
N TYR A 316 15.48 0.70 -23.12
CA TYR A 316 16.54 0.09 -23.93
C TYR A 316 16.63 -1.41 -23.65
N SER A 317 16.68 -2.22 -24.73
CA SER A 317 16.86 -3.67 -24.67
C SER A 317 18.11 -4.09 -25.43
N SER A 318 18.83 -5.10 -24.96
CA SER A 318 19.93 -5.69 -25.74
C SER A 318 19.46 -6.44 -26.99
N ASN A 319 18.16 -6.80 -27.04
CA ASN A 319 17.56 -7.60 -28.09
C ASN A 319 16.65 -6.71 -28.96
N GLU A 320 17.23 -5.66 -29.56
CA GLU A 320 16.49 -4.63 -30.31
C GLU A 320 15.53 -5.23 -31.35
N VAL A 321 15.97 -6.23 -32.12
CA VAL A 321 15.15 -6.91 -33.16
C VAL A 321 13.88 -7.57 -32.61
N GLU A 322 13.95 -8.21 -31.43
CA GLU A 322 12.76 -8.84 -30.81
C GLU A 322 11.79 -7.77 -30.30
N TYR A 323 12.32 -6.66 -29.79
CA TYR A 323 11.53 -5.54 -29.28
C TYR A 323 10.87 -4.73 -30.41
N GLU A 324 11.56 -4.54 -31.54
CA GLU A 324 10.98 -3.93 -32.76
C GLU A 324 9.85 -4.80 -33.33
N GLN A 325 10.03 -6.13 -33.38
CA GLN A 325 8.99 -7.06 -33.83
C GLN A 325 7.79 -7.06 -32.88
N LEU A 326 8.04 -7.09 -31.57
CA LEU A 326 6.99 -7.01 -30.55
C LEU A 326 6.22 -5.68 -30.67
N MET A 327 6.92 -4.55 -30.66
CA MET A 327 6.30 -3.22 -30.79
C MET A 327 5.51 -3.09 -32.09
N GLY A 328 6.07 -3.53 -33.21
CA GLY A 328 5.41 -3.57 -34.51
C GLY A 328 4.25 -4.57 -34.62
N SER A 329 4.09 -5.49 -33.66
CA SER A 329 2.90 -6.35 -33.54
C SER A 329 1.81 -5.71 -32.68
N LEU A 330 2.19 -5.05 -31.58
CA LEU A 330 1.26 -4.33 -30.69
C LEU A 330 0.62 -3.14 -31.42
N CYS A 331 1.43 -2.33 -32.12
CA CYS A 331 0.97 -1.17 -32.88
C CYS A 331 0.17 -1.50 -34.16
N LYS A 332 -0.11 -2.78 -34.44
CA LYS A 332 -1.07 -3.21 -35.49
C LYS A 332 -2.43 -3.60 -34.93
N ILE A 333 -2.54 -3.70 -33.61
CA ILE A 333 -3.76 -4.08 -32.89
C ILE A 333 -4.45 -2.85 -32.29
N VAL A 334 -3.67 -1.79 -32.03
CA VAL A 334 -4.13 -0.43 -31.72
C VAL A 334 -4.38 0.35 -33.01
#